data_AF-A0A830BU50-F1
#
_entry.id   AF-A0A830BU50-F1
#
_cell.length_a   1.000
_cell.length_b   1.000
_cell.length_c   1.000
_cell.angle_alpha   90.00
_cell.angle_beta   90.00
_cell.angle_gamma   90.00
#
_symmetry.space_group_name_H-M   'P 1'
#
loop_
_entity.id
_entity.type
_entity.pdbx_description
1 polymer ?
#
loop_
_entity_poly.entity_id
_entity_poly.type
_entity_poly.pdbx_seq_one_letter_code
_entity_poly.pdbx_strand_id
1 'polypeptide(L)'
;MPMPLTLKFLLIFIFSSYFFIYANSTVSSKKIQNFTEPTSKPLNASKKLQSLGGNKVLLRGNTTITSVDNTFKLGFFTPNDEFSYFGIWYASIPIPTYVWVANREKPIKNLPSASAEINQDGKLALMDQESRTLLWETNNIEKASDLKLLEQGNLVLLSSEGRIVWQSFDSPTDTWLPGMNLTADQKLTSWRSSIDPSPGSMNLNGWEGMLFIGVNAAISVRVSNELGSGHPRAAKYSVFVTVVESLLIGLMCMVIIIATKDHFAIIFTNSDKMQKAVAELAYLLAVTMVLNSIQPVISGVAIGGGWQGLVAYINLTCYYVIGLPIGFVLGYKTNLGVQGIWMGMIFGTFLQTVILLIIVWRTNWNEEVAQASERMRKWGGETVDY
;
A
#
# COMPACT_ATOMS: atom_id res chain seq x y z
N MET A 1 -26.78 14.18 -7.60
CA MET A 1 -26.00 15.06 -6.70
C MET A 1 -24.56 14.56 -6.70
N PRO A 2 -23.52 15.39 -6.89
CA PRO A 2 -22.14 14.90 -6.84
C PRO A 2 -21.85 14.35 -5.44
N MET A 3 -21.28 13.15 -5.39
CA MET A 3 -20.92 12.48 -4.13
C MET A 3 -19.88 13.32 -3.36
N PRO A 4 -20.07 13.55 -2.05
CA PRO A 4 -19.10 14.28 -1.23
C PRO A 4 -17.71 13.66 -1.33
N LEU A 5 -16.67 14.49 -1.39
CA LEU A 5 -15.28 14.04 -1.52
C LEU A 5 -14.90 13.07 -0.38
N THR A 6 -15.39 13.32 0.84
CA THR A 6 -15.21 12.45 2.00
C THR A 6 -15.84 11.07 1.83
N LEU A 7 -17.03 11.00 1.22
CA LEU A 7 -17.70 9.74 0.92
C LEU A 7 -17.01 9.00 -0.22
N LYS A 8 -16.52 9.72 -1.24
CA LYS A 8 -15.64 9.14 -2.28
C LYS A 8 -14.37 8.55 -1.68
N PHE A 9 -13.74 9.25 -0.73
CA PHE A 9 -12.56 8.74 -0.03
C PHE A 9 -12.87 7.51 0.79
N LEU A 10 -13.96 7.50 1.57
CA LEU A 10 -14.40 6.32 2.32
C LEU A 10 -14.69 5.12 1.41
N LEU A 11 -15.11 5.37 0.17
CA LEU A 11 -15.42 4.38 -0.86
C LEU A 11 -14.23 3.95 -1.73
N ILE A 12 -13.15 4.73 -1.79
CA ILE A 12 -11.86 4.32 -2.40
C ILE A 12 -11.03 3.56 -1.37
N PHE A 13 -11.01 4.08 -0.14
CA PHE A 13 -10.95 3.26 1.08
C PHE A 13 -12.05 2.18 0.96
N ILE A 14 -12.18 1.13 1.73
CA ILE A 14 -13.11 -0.01 1.55
C ILE A 14 -12.98 -0.82 0.23
N PHE A 15 -12.92 -0.24 -0.97
CA PHE A 15 -13.15 -1.01 -2.22
C PHE A 15 -11.94 -1.21 -3.14
N SER A 16 -10.82 -0.52 -2.92
CA SER A 16 -9.63 -0.65 -3.80
C SER A 16 -8.99 -2.05 -3.78
N SER A 17 -9.18 -2.81 -2.69
CA SER A 17 -8.65 -4.18 -2.46
C SER A 17 -9.32 -5.27 -3.32
N TYR A 18 -10.62 -5.18 -3.59
CA TYR A 18 -11.38 -6.24 -4.29
C TYR A 18 -11.50 -6.01 -5.80
N PHE A 19 -11.47 -4.75 -6.24
CA PHE A 19 -11.55 -4.44 -7.68
C PHE A 19 -10.24 -4.73 -8.42
N PHE A 20 -9.09 -4.75 -7.72
CA PHE A 20 -7.78 -5.04 -8.31
C PHE A 20 -7.66 -6.49 -8.84
N ILE A 21 -8.42 -7.43 -8.26
CA ILE A 21 -8.48 -8.83 -8.72
C ILE A 21 -9.36 -8.95 -9.98
N TYR A 22 -10.32 -8.04 -10.21
CA TYR A 22 -11.27 -8.13 -11.32
C TYR A 22 -10.93 -7.20 -12.51
N ALA A 23 -10.27 -6.06 -12.28
CA ALA A 23 -9.91 -5.11 -13.33
C ALA A 23 -8.64 -5.52 -14.10
N ASN A 24 -7.68 -6.21 -13.48
CA ASN A 24 -6.44 -6.61 -14.14
C ASN A 24 -6.59 -7.74 -15.17
N SER A 25 -7.74 -8.43 -15.22
CA SER A 25 -8.00 -9.43 -16.27
C SER A 25 -8.51 -8.82 -17.58
N THR A 26 -8.87 -7.53 -17.62
CA THR A 26 -9.55 -6.92 -18.77
C THR A 26 -8.96 -5.62 -19.29
N VAL A 27 -8.01 -4.97 -18.59
CA VAL A 27 -7.53 -3.62 -18.94
C VAL A 27 -6.14 -3.60 -19.62
N SER A 28 -5.43 -4.74 -19.72
CA SER A 28 -4.13 -4.80 -20.43
C SER A 28 -4.23 -4.54 -21.94
N SER A 29 -5.44 -4.47 -22.52
CA SER A 29 -5.65 -4.04 -23.91
C SER A 29 -6.57 -2.82 -23.98
N LYS A 30 -5.98 -1.63 -24.24
CA LYS A 30 -6.53 -0.41 -24.88
C LYS A 30 -6.42 0.88 -24.04
N LYS A 31 -5.45 1.71 -24.46
CA LYS A 31 -5.52 3.17 -24.78
C LYS A 31 -4.08 3.70 -24.71
N ILE A 32 -3.37 4.15 -25.75
CA ILE A 32 -3.68 5.01 -26.92
C ILE A 32 -4.58 6.21 -26.57
N GLN A 33 -3.89 7.35 -26.48
CA GLN A 33 -4.26 8.73 -26.84
C GLN A 33 -5.72 9.14 -26.66
N ASN A 34 -5.93 10.19 -25.85
CA ASN A 34 -6.58 11.40 -26.35
C ASN A 34 -6.31 12.61 -25.45
N PHE A 35 -5.92 13.67 -26.13
CA PHE A 35 -5.70 15.04 -25.67
C PHE A 35 -6.93 15.68 -25.04
N THR A 36 -6.69 16.54 -24.06
CA THR A 36 -7.41 17.82 -23.91
C THR A 36 -6.43 18.83 -23.30
N GLU A 37 -6.11 19.89 -24.05
CA GLU A 37 -5.38 21.07 -23.59
C GLU A 37 -6.15 21.81 -22.48
N PRO A 38 -5.44 22.54 -21.62
CA PRO A 38 -5.93 23.82 -21.16
C PRO A 38 -4.95 24.96 -21.46
N THR A 39 -5.50 25.95 -22.14
CA THR A 39 -5.01 27.31 -22.34
C THR A 39 -4.48 27.97 -21.06
N SER A 40 -3.23 28.46 -21.09
CA SER A 40 -2.81 29.59 -20.25
C SER A 40 -1.66 30.37 -20.89
N LYS A 41 -1.80 31.70 -20.87
CA LYS A 41 -0.97 32.74 -21.51
C LYS A 41 0.52 32.66 -21.14
N PRO A 42 1.44 33.04 -22.06
CA PRO A 42 2.87 33.06 -21.77
C PRO A 42 3.23 34.27 -20.90
N LEU A 43 4.05 34.04 -19.87
CA LEU A 43 4.70 35.09 -19.09
C LEU A 43 6.13 35.29 -19.60
N ASN A 44 6.53 36.57 -19.68
CA ASN A 44 7.68 37.11 -20.41
C ASN A 44 9.00 36.35 -20.30
N ALA A 45 9.63 36.15 -21.47
CA ALA A 45 10.97 35.65 -21.65
C ALA A 45 12.03 36.64 -21.13
N SER A 46 13.05 36.11 -20.45
CA SER A 46 14.28 36.82 -20.14
C SER A 46 15.49 35.90 -20.27
N LYS A 47 16.33 36.24 -21.27
CA LYS A 47 17.75 35.91 -21.49
C LYS A 47 18.18 34.44 -21.59
N LYS A 48 18.30 34.06 -22.87
CA LYS A 48 19.12 33.02 -23.49
C LYS A 48 20.51 32.88 -22.83
N LEU A 49 20.79 31.73 -22.22
CA LEU A 49 22.14 31.19 -22.07
C LEU A 49 22.29 30.01 -23.04
N GLN A 50 23.13 30.18 -24.05
CA GLN A 50 23.70 29.03 -24.77
C GLN A 50 24.67 28.33 -23.81
N SER A 51 24.45 27.06 -23.51
CA SER A 51 25.52 26.17 -23.06
C SER A 51 25.56 24.94 -23.96
N LEU A 52 26.75 24.69 -24.52
CA LEU A 52 27.11 23.53 -25.32
C LEU A 52 26.69 22.22 -24.63
N GLY A 53 26.26 21.24 -25.42
CA GLY A 53 25.64 19.98 -25.01
C GLY A 53 26.50 19.12 -24.08
N GLY A 54 26.27 19.26 -22.78
CA GLY A 54 26.63 18.33 -21.72
C GLY A 54 25.47 18.21 -20.72
N ASN A 55 25.48 17.15 -19.89
CA ASN A 55 24.47 16.98 -18.85
C ASN A 55 24.45 18.22 -17.93
N LYS A 56 23.26 18.75 -17.65
CA LYS A 56 23.08 19.89 -16.73
C LYS A 56 23.02 19.33 -15.32
N VAL A 57 24.14 19.37 -14.61
CA VAL A 57 24.21 18.98 -13.20
C VAL A 57 23.41 19.98 -12.36
N LEU A 58 22.43 19.48 -11.61
CA LEU A 58 21.57 20.29 -10.75
C LEU A 58 22.03 20.28 -9.30
N LEU A 59 22.38 19.10 -8.77
CA LEU A 59 22.81 18.91 -7.39
C LEU A 59 23.95 17.89 -7.31
N ARG A 60 24.87 18.11 -6.36
CA ARG A 60 25.96 17.18 -6.04
C ARG A 60 26.15 17.08 -4.53
N GLY A 61 26.33 15.85 -4.04
CA GLY A 61 26.55 15.60 -2.62
C GLY A 61 25.47 16.25 -1.75
N ASN A 62 25.87 17.07 -0.78
CA ASN A 62 24.96 17.59 0.25
C ASN A 62 24.25 18.92 -0.12
N THR A 63 24.26 19.32 -1.39
CA THR A 63 23.55 20.53 -1.84
C THR A 63 22.05 20.30 -1.88
N THR A 64 21.26 21.32 -1.55
CA THR A 64 19.79 21.24 -1.55
C THR A 64 19.15 22.39 -2.33
N ILE A 65 17.94 22.16 -2.86
CA ILE A 65 17.04 23.17 -3.42
C ILE A 65 15.90 23.35 -2.42
N THR A 66 15.53 24.59 -2.14
CA THR A 66 14.42 24.91 -1.23
C THR A 66 13.27 25.54 -2.05
N SER A 67 12.03 25.24 -1.69
CA SER A 67 10.85 25.91 -2.26
C SER A 67 10.85 27.40 -1.91
N VAL A 68 10.14 28.22 -2.68
CA VAL A 68 10.13 29.70 -2.53
C VAL A 68 9.71 30.14 -1.13
N ASP A 69 8.74 29.45 -0.54
CA ASP A 69 8.19 29.69 0.79
C ASP A 69 8.98 29.03 1.92
N ASN A 70 10.05 28.30 1.61
CA ASN A 70 10.82 27.47 2.53
C ASN A 70 10.01 26.36 3.22
N THR A 71 8.92 25.87 2.62
CA THR A 71 8.16 24.73 3.17
C THR A 71 8.85 23.40 2.88
N PHE A 72 9.42 23.22 1.68
CA PHE A 72 10.02 21.95 1.23
C PHE A 72 11.48 22.11 0.81
N LYS A 73 12.26 21.06 1.04
CA LYS A 73 13.63 20.89 0.55
C LYS A 73 13.73 19.66 -0.33
N LEU A 74 14.57 19.74 -1.35
CA LEU A 74 14.95 18.66 -2.26
C LEU A 74 16.45 18.47 -2.19
N GLY A 75 16.91 17.23 -2.09
CA GLY A 75 18.33 16.91 -2.14
C GLY A 75 18.62 15.45 -1.79
N PHE A 76 19.88 15.18 -1.51
CA PHE A 76 20.31 13.88 -1.03
C PHE A 76 20.25 13.80 0.51
N PHE A 77 19.95 12.63 1.05
CA PHE A 77 19.88 12.36 2.48
C PHE A 77 20.28 10.91 2.81
N THR A 78 20.67 10.63 4.04
CA THR A 78 21.21 9.33 4.48
C THR A 78 20.52 8.91 5.79
N PRO A 79 19.49 8.04 5.76
CA PRO A 79 18.72 7.69 6.95
C PRO A 79 19.38 6.64 7.86
N ASN A 80 20.34 5.86 7.36
CA ASN A 80 20.96 4.73 8.07
C ASN A 80 22.50 4.74 8.06
N ASP A 81 23.13 5.89 7.81
CA ASP A 81 24.58 6.11 7.66
C ASP A 81 25.30 5.25 6.59
N GLU A 82 24.58 4.38 5.87
CA GLU A 82 25.14 3.46 4.87
C GLU A 82 24.67 3.79 3.45
N PHE A 83 23.39 4.11 3.30
CA PHE A 83 22.74 4.32 2.02
C PHE A 83 22.14 5.70 1.93
N SER A 84 22.40 6.38 0.82
CA SER A 84 21.88 7.70 0.52
C SER A 84 20.79 7.63 -0.55
N TYR A 85 19.84 8.54 -0.42
CA TYR A 85 18.67 8.65 -1.25
C TYR A 85 18.46 10.09 -1.69
N PHE A 86 17.77 10.28 -2.79
CA PHE A 86 17.37 11.58 -3.28
C PHE A 86 15.86 11.75 -3.05
N GLY A 87 15.46 12.84 -2.42
CA GLY A 87 14.07 13.02 -2.05
C GLY A 87 13.69 14.42 -1.64
N ILE A 88 12.42 14.57 -1.27
CA ILE A 88 11.80 15.80 -0.81
C ILE A 88 11.41 15.63 0.65
N TRP A 89 11.61 16.64 1.48
CA TRP A 89 11.19 16.66 2.89
C TRP A 89 10.77 18.05 3.34
N TYR A 90 10.05 18.13 4.46
CA TYR A 90 9.71 19.41 5.08
C TYR A 90 10.96 20.12 5.60
N ALA A 91 11.12 21.39 5.23
CA ALA A 91 12.31 22.17 5.54
C ALA A 91 12.41 22.60 7.01
N SER A 92 11.26 22.76 7.67
CA SER A 92 11.12 23.38 9.00
C SER A 92 10.85 22.40 10.14
N ILE A 93 10.79 21.09 9.87
CA ILE A 93 10.56 20.07 10.90
C ILE A 93 11.93 19.60 11.44
N PRO A 94 12.16 19.62 12.77
CA PRO A 94 13.45 19.25 13.36
C PRO A 94 13.89 17.81 13.04
N ILE A 95 12.93 16.89 12.98
CA ILE A 95 13.13 15.53 12.52
C ILE A 95 12.75 15.49 11.03
N PRO A 96 13.70 15.23 10.11
CA PRO A 96 13.42 15.21 8.68
C PRO A 96 12.23 14.29 8.37
N THR A 97 11.14 14.90 7.90
CA THR A 97 9.94 14.17 7.47
C THR A 97 9.95 14.14 5.96
N TYR A 98 10.39 13.02 5.41
CA TYR A 98 10.49 12.78 3.97
C TYR A 98 9.11 12.52 3.39
N VAL A 99 8.81 13.14 2.25
CA VAL A 99 7.50 13.09 1.58
C VAL A 99 7.57 12.46 0.19
N TRP A 100 8.77 12.36 -0.38
CA TRP A 100 9.00 11.73 -1.67
C TRP A 100 10.45 11.24 -1.78
N VAL A 101 10.68 10.08 -2.41
CA VAL A 101 12.00 9.48 -2.59
C VAL A 101 12.13 8.87 -4.00
N ALA A 102 13.16 9.26 -4.75
CA ALA A 102 13.37 8.80 -6.12
C ALA A 102 13.90 7.36 -6.19
N ASN A 103 15.12 7.15 -5.69
CA ASN A 103 15.90 5.93 -5.90
C ASN A 103 15.63 4.85 -4.83
N ARG A 104 14.36 4.59 -4.53
CA ARG A 104 13.95 3.65 -3.47
C ARG A 104 14.46 2.22 -3.68
N GLU A 105 14.65 1.79 -4.92
CA GLU A 105 15.12 0.43 -5.24
C GLU A 105 16.65 0.33 -5.39
N LYS A 106 17.31 1.45 -5.69
CA LYS A 106 18.75 1.52 -5.98
C LYS A 106 19.40 2.63 -5.14
N PRO A 107 19.70 2.35 -3.85
CA PRO A 107 20.35 3.33 -2.98
C PRO A 107 21.75 3.70 -3.47
N ILE A 108 22.20 4.89 -3.06
CA ILE A 108 23.55 5.40 -3.32
C ILE A 108 24.46 5.01 -2.17
N LYS A 109 25.64 4.44 -2.47
CA LYS A 109 26.63 4.10 -1.43
C LYS A 109 27.57 5.26 -1.09
N ASN A 110 28.03 6.00 -2.10
CA ASN A 110 28.99 7.09 -1.94
C ASN A 110 28.30 8.44 -2.23
N LEU A 111 27.90 9.17 -1.18
CA LEU A 111 27.19 10.45 -1.32
C LEU A 111 28.01 11.52 -2.08
N PRO A 112 29.32 11.71 -1.81
CA PRO A 112 30.17 12.63 -2.58
C PRO A 112 30.19 12.40 -4.10
N SER A 113 30.04 11.16 -4.57
CA SER A 113 30.00 10.84 -6.00
C SER A 113 28.59 10.96 -6.59
N ALA A 114 27.56 11.16 -5.76
CA ALA A 114 26.18 11.27 -6.17
C ALA A 114 25.91 12.61 -6.88
N SER A 115 25.18 12.51 -7.98
CA SER A 115 24.76 13.66 -8.77
C SER A 115 23.33 13.50 -9.27
N ALA A 116 22.57 14.58 -9.21
CA ALA A 116 21.28 14.71 -9.86
C ALA A 116 21.45 15.65 -11.05
N GLU A 117 21.15 15.17 -12.26
CA GLU A 117 21.42 15.89 -13.50
C GLU A 117 20.29 15.73 -14.51
N ILE A 118 20.09 16.75 -15.35
CA ILE A 118 19.28 16.60 -16.57
C ILE A 118 20.22 16.09 -17.66
N ASN A 119 19.97 14.87 -18.13
CA ASN A 119 20.78 14.23 -19.16
C ASN A 119 20.49 14.83 -20.56
N GLN A 120 21.21 14.35 -21.58
CA GLN A 120 21.04 14.80 -22.98
C GLN A 120 19.64 14.53 -23.56
N ASP A 121 18.91 13.58 -22.98
CA ASP A 121 17.53 13.25 -23.33
C ASP A 121 16.51 14.13 -22.59
N GLY A 122 16.97 15.06 -21.74
CA GLY A 122 16.09 15.93 -20.97
C GLY A 122 15.35 15.18 -19.86
N LYS A 123 15.90 14.07 -19.38
CA LYS A 123 15.38 13.35 -18.20
C LYS A 123 16.18 13.73 -16.96
N LEU A 124 15.53 13.78 -15.81
CA LEU A 124 16.23 13.85 -14.53
C LEU A 124 16.79 12.48 -14.21
N ALA A 125 18.11 12.38 -14.09
CA ALA A 125 18.84 11.15 -13.81
C ALA A 125 19.65 11.30 -12.51
N LEU A 126 19.68 10.23 -11.72
CA LEU A 126 20.54 10.09 -10.56
C LEU A 126 21.69 9.16 -10.93
N MET A 127 22.91 9.70 -10.85
CA MET A 127 24.12 9.04 -11.29
C MET A 127 25.14 8.99 -10.15
N ASP A 128 25.78 7.84 -9.99
CA ASP A 128 27.04 7.73 -9.29
C ASP A 128 28.18 8.03 -10.28
N GLN A 129 28.86 9.16 -10.09
CA GLN A 129 29.89 9.65 -11.00
C GLN A 129 31.18 8.83 -10.94
N GLU A 130 31.43 8.12 -9.84
CA GLU A 130 32.64 7.29 -9.67
C GLU A 130 32.49 5.98 -10.45
N SER A 131 31.38 5.26 -10.23
CA SER A 131 31.10 4.01 -10.94
C SER A 131 30.47 4.21 -12.32
N ARG A 132 30.02 5.44 -12.65
CA ARG A 132 29.23 5.80 -13.83
C ARG A 132 27.94 4.99 -13.95
N THR A 133 27.32 4.67 -12.82
CA THR A 133 26.09 3.86 -12.77
C THR A 133 24.85 4.74 -12.72
N LEU A 134 23.86 4.43 -13.57
CA LEU A 134 22.52 5.02 -13.50
C LEU A 134 21.70 4.34 -12.40
N LEU A 135 21.29 5.13 -11.42
CA LEU A 135 20.55 4.65 -10.25
C LEU A 135 19.04 4.84 -10.40
N TRP A 136 18.61 5.94 -11.03
CA TRP A 136 17.20 6.25 -11.25
C TRP A 136 17.07 7.30 -12.36
N GLU A 137 15.99 7.25 -13.13
CA GLU A 137 15.65 8.31 -14.10
C GLU A 137 14.15 8.54 -14.21
N THR A 138 13.77 9.73 -14.68
CA THR A 138 12.37 10.04 -15.04
C THR A 138 11.95 9.41 -16.36
N ASN A 139 10.64 9.19 -16.50
CA ASN A 139 10.01 8.55 -17.65
C ASN A 139 9.33 9.54 -18.61
N ASN A 140 9.74 10.82 -18.60
CA ASN A 140 9.18 11.83 -19.49
C ASN A 140 9.54 11.57 -20.95
N ILE A 141 8.58 11.88 -21.83
CA ILE A 141 8.71 11.74 -23.28
C ILE A 141 9.29 13.02 -23.88
N GLU A 142 8.76 14.19 -23.49
CA GLU A 142 9.28 15.49 -23.91
C GLU A 142 10.53 15.86 -23.11
N LYS A 143 11.54 16.46 -23.77
CA LYS A 143 12.80 16.84 -23.13
C LYS A 143 12.59 17.99 -22.13
N ALA A 144 13.04 17.82 -20.89
CA ALA A 144 13.13 18.90 -19.92
C ALA A 144 14.40 19.73 -20.12
N SER A 145 14.29 21.03 -19.89
CA SER A 145 15.41 21.98 -19.80
C SER A 145 15.64 22.50 -18.39
N ASP A 146 14.62 22.42 -17.53
CA ASP A 146 14.68 22.97 -16.18
C ASP A 146 13.91 22.15 -15.15
N LEU A 147 14.22 22.38 -13.88
CA LEU A 147 13.64 21.70 -12.73
C LEU A 147 13.19 22.73 -11.70
N LYS A 148 11.98 22.53 -11.15
CA LYS A 148 11.42 23.43 -10.12
C LYS A 148 10.73 22.63 -9.02
N LEU A 149 11.03 22.97 -7.77
CA LEU A 149 10.28 22.50 -6.60
C LEU A 149 9.18 23.51 -6.28
N LEU A 150 7.93 23.08 -6.35
CA LEU A 150 6.77 23.92 -6.04
C LEU A 150 6.49 23.94 -4.52
N GLU A 151 5.74 24.95 -4.08
CA GLU A 151 5.37 25.18 -2.67
C GLU A 151 4.50 24.06 -2.10
N GLN A 152 3.80 23.31 -2.95
CA GLN A 152 3.02 22.14 -2.54
C GLN A 152 3.89 20.88 -2.33
N GLY A 153 5.20 20.95 -2.61
CA GLY A 153 6.11 19.80 -2.58
C GLY A 153 6.12 19.00 -3.88
N ASN A 154 5.44 19.47 -4.93
CA ASN A 154 5.48 18.86 -6.26
C ASN A 154 6.78 19.27 -6.98
N LEU A 155 7.58 18.29 -7.36
CA LEU A 155 8.79 18.49 -8.17
C LEU A 155 8.42 18.37 -9.63
N VAL A 156 8.59 19.44 -10.40
CA VAL A 156 8.23 19.48 -11.82
C VAL A 156 9.46 19.66 -12.70
N LEU A 157 9.46 18.96 -13.83
CA LEU A 157 10.38 19.21 -14.93
C LEU A 157 9.69 20.04 -16.00
N LEU A 158 10.39 21.05 -16.52
CA LEU A 158 9.87 22.02 -17.47
C LEU A 158 10.57 21.89 -18.81
N SER A 159 9.81 21.95 -19.91
CA SER A 159 10.35 22.12 -21.26
C SER A 159 10.95 23.52 -21.45
N SER A 160 11.62 23.76 -22.58
CA SER A 160 12.14 25.08 -22.95
C SER A 160 11.05 26.15 -23.10
N GLU A 161 9.80 25.73 -23.28
CA GLU A 161 8.62 26.60 -23.39
C GLU A 161 7.94 26.83 -22.02
N GLY A 162 8.46 26.23 -20.94
CA GLY A 162 7.89 26.32 -19.61
C GLY A 162 6.69 25.40 -19.35
N ARG A 163 6.42 24.42 -20.24
CA ARG A 163 5.38 23.41 -20.03
C ARG A 163 5.88 22.34 -19.07
N ILE A 164 4.99 21.81 -18.22
CA ILE A 164 5.31 20.68 -17.34
C ILE A 164 5.39 19.41 -18.19
N VAL A 165 6.56 18.78 -18.24
CA VAL A 165 6.80 17.53 -18.98
C VAL A 165 6.91 16.31 -18.06
N TRP A 166 7.07 16.53 -16.77
CA TRP A 166 7.07 15.50 -15.72
C TRP A 166 6.76 16.13 -14.37
N GLN A 167 6.16 15.36 -13.45
CA GLN A 167 5.98 15.79 -12.07
C GLN A 167 6.05 14.61 -11.08
N SER A 168 6.55 14.87 -9.86
CA SER A 168 6.66 13.83 -8.82
C SER A 168 5.29 13.38 -8.32
N PHE A 169 4.27 14.23 -8.40
CA PHE A 169 2.90 13.88 -8.02
C PHE A 169 2.28 12.80 -8.92
N ASP A 170 2.85 12.56 -10.11
CA ASP A 170 2.41 11.46 -10.97
C ASP A 170 3.02 10.10 -10.54
N SER A 171 4.08 10.14 -9.71
CA SER A 171 4.82 8.97 -9.20
C SER A 171 4.97 9.04 -7.66
N PRO A 172 3.87 8.84 -6.90
CA PRO A 172 3.88 8.82 -5.43
C PRO A 172 4.85 7.82 -4.82
N THR A 173 5.33 8.10 -3.60
CA THR A 173 6.05 7.11 -2.78
C THR A 173 5.23 6.60 -1.62
N ASP A 174 5.24 7.26 -0.48
CA ASP A 174 4.68 6.80 0.80
C ASP A 174 3.81 7.87 1.47
N THR A 175 3.93 9.12 1.03
CA THR A 175 3.19 10.27 1.57
C THR A 175 2.27 10.88 0.52
N TRP A 176 1.04 11.21 0.93
CA TRP A 176 0.10 11.98 0.14
C TRP A 176 0.12 13.44 0.56
N LEU A 177 0.37 14.35 -0.39
CA LEU A 177 0.44 15.79 -0.13
C LEU A 177 -0.82 16.54 -0.62
N PRO A 178 -1.17 17.68 -0.02
CA PRO A 178 -2.26 18.54 -0.52
C PRO A 178 -2.06 18.93 -1.99
N GLY A 179 -3.13 18.80 -2.78
CA GLY A 179 -3.11 19.10 -4.23
C GLY A 179 -2.65 17.93 -5.10
N MET A 180 -2.17 16.83 -4.51
CA MET A 180 -1.87 15.60 -5.24
C MET A 180 -3.16 14.85 -5.59
N ASN A 181 -3.40 14.66 -6.88
CA ASN A 181 -4.57 13.95 -7.38
C ASN A 181 -4.24 12.47 -7.56
N LEU A 182 -4.67 11.63 -6.60
CA LEU A 182 -4.43 10.19 -6.67
C LEU A 182 -5.41 9.52 -7.64
N THR A 183 -4.86 8.85 -8.64
CA THR A 183 -5.59 8.01 -9.59
C THR A 183 -5.44 6.53 -9.24
N ALA A 184 -6.30 5.67 -9.79
CA ALA A 184 -6.31 4.23 -9.48
C ALA A 184 -5.01 3.49 -9.84
N ASP A 185 -4.24 4.03 -10.80
CA ASP A 185 -2.99 3.44 -11.30
C ASP A 185 -1.79 3.75 -10.39
N GLN A 186 -1.92 4.75 -9.52
CA GLN A 186 -0.87 5.19 -8.62
C GLN A 186 -0.89 4.39 -7.32
N LYS A 187 0.30 4.08 -6.78
CA LYS A 187 0.45 3.32 -5.53
C LYS A 187 1.26 4.14 -4.53
N LEU A 188 0.68 4.35 -3.35
CA LEU A 188 1.43 4.78 -2.17
C LEU A 188 1.86 3.53 -1.40
N THR A 189 3.16 3.32 -1.25
CA THR A 189 3.79 2.16 -0.62
C THR A 189 4.70 2.62 0.50
N SER A 190 4.54 2.05 1.71
CA SER A 190 5.32 2.38 2.90
C SER A 190 6.82 2.18 2.67
N TRP A 191 7.63 2.73 3.56
CA TRP A 191 9.04 2.33 3.67
C TRP A 191 9.14 0.90 4.22
N ARG A 192 10.26 0.24 3.98
CA ARG A 192 10.53 -1.12 4.49
C ARG A 192 10.80 -1.09 5.98
N SER A 193 11.44 -0.03 6.47
CA SER A 193 11.62 0.26 7.90
C SER A 193 11.78 1.77 8.12
N SER A 194 11.92 2.22 9.38
CA SER A 194 12.16 3.64 9.71
C SER A 194 13.47 4.20 9.14
N ILE A 195 14.42 3.33 8.79
CA ILE A 195 15.74 3.69 8.27
C ILE A 195 15.98 3.20 6.83
N ASP A 196 15.02 2.50 6.23
CA ASP A 196 15.11 1.94 4.87
C ASP A 196 13.91 2.40 4.01
N PRO A 197 14.11 3.43 3.16
CA PRO A 197 13.11 3.94 2.23
C PRO A 197 12.66 2.98 1.12
N SER A 198 13.29 1.81 0.98
CA SER A 198 12.89 0.81 -0.02
C SER A 198 11.39 0.48 0.08
N PRO A 199 10.73 0.07 -1.02
CA PRO A 199 9.31 -0.28 -0.98
C PRO A 199 9.03 -1.36 0.07
N GLY A 200 8.21 -1.01 1.06
CA GLY A 200 7.74 -1.90 2.11
C GLY A 200 6.54 -2.72 1.69
N SER A 201 6.02 -3.52 2.63
CA SER A 201 4.91 -4.44 2.35
C SER A 201 3.53 -3.78 2.44
N MET A 202 3.43 -2.55 2.92
CA MET A 202 2.15 -1.85 3.07
C MET A 202 1.90 -0.88 1.91
N ASN A 203 0.70 -0.86 1.37
CA ASN A 203 0.29 0.11 0.35
C ASN A 203 -1.16 0.57 0.51
N LEU A 204 -1.47 1.75 -0.04
CA LEU A 204 -2.79 2.38 0.06
C LEU A 204 -3.84 1.68 -0.82
N ASN A 205 -3.44 1.08 -1.94
CA ASN A 205 -4.37 0.46 -2.90
C ASN A 205 -4.98 -0.84 -2.36
N GLY A 206 -4.47 -1.40 -1.27
CA GLY A 206 -5.03 -2.55 -0.54
C GLY A 206 -5.23 -2.27 0.94
N TRP A 207 -5.53 -1.03 1.34
CA TRP A 207 -5.48 -0.57 2.73
C TRP A 207 -6.33 -1.43 3.71
N GLU A 208 -7.47 -2.00 3.30
CA GLU A 208 -8.30 -2.87 4.16
C GLU A 208 -7.52 -4.15 4.50
N GLY A 209 -6.93 -4.77 3.48
CA GLY A 209 -6.01 -5.89 3.66
C GLY A 209 -4.84 -5.49 4.56
N MET A 210 -4.32 -4.27 4.43
CA MET A 210 -3.23 -3.77 5.29
C MET A 210 -3.66 -3.53 6.74
N LEU A 211 -4.88 -3.02 6.97
CA LEU A 211 -5.45 -2.87 8.31
C LEU A 211 -5.50 -4.24 8.99
N PHE A 212 -6.06 -5.25 8.33
CA PHE A 212 -6.17 -6.57 8.92
C PHE A 212 -4.84 -7.34 8.99
N ILE A 213 -3.88 -7.08 8.10
CA ILE A 213 -2.48 -7.55 8.24
C ILE A 213 -1.83 -6.91 9.48
N GLY A 214 -2.05 -5.63 9.72
CA GLY A 214 -1.58 -4.93 10.91
C GLY A 214 -2.16 -5.53 12.20
N VAL A 215 -3.47 -5.77 12.21
CA VAL A 215 -4.15 -6.45 13.32
C VAL A 215 -3.62 -7.87 13.53
N ASN A 216 -3.41 -8.63 12.45
CA ASN A 216 -2.80 -9.96 12.49
C ASN A 216 -1.42 -9.94 13.16
N ALA A 217 -0.53 -9.04 12.73
CA ALA A 217 0.80 -8.91 13.31
C ALA A 217 0.73 -8.53 14.80
N ALA A 218 -0.12 -7.56 15.15
CA ALA A 218 -0.28 -7.09 16.53
C ALA A 218 -0.79 -8.20 17.47
N ILE A 219 -1.84 -8.93 17.07
CA ILE A 219 -2.38 -10.02 17.89
C ILE A 219 -1.43 -11.20 17.98
N SER A 220 -0.68 -11.50 16.90
CA SER A 220 0.36 -12.53 16.92
C SER A 220 1.41 -12.24 17.98
N VAL A 221 1.98 -11.03 17.97
CA VAL A 221 2.99 -10.61 18.96
C VAL A 221 2.40 -10.61 20.37
N ARG A 222 1.18 -10.08 20.54
CA ARG A 222 0.52 -10.03 21.84
C ARG A 222 0.29 -11.42 22.42
N VAL A 223 -0.29 -12.34 21.65
CA VAL A 223 -0.54 -13.71 22.11
C VAL A 223 0.77 -14.43 22.42
N SER A 224 1.79 -14.33 21.56
CA SER A 224 3.11 -14.93 21.83
C SER A 224 3.71 -14.43 23.14
N ASN A 225 3.68 -13.12 23.39
CA ASN A 225 4.27 -12.53 24.60
C ASN A 225 3.49 -12.92 25.86
N GLU A 226 2.15 -12.93 25.81
CA GLU A 226 1.31 -13.33 26.95
C GLU A 226 1.45 -14.83 27.27
N LEU A 227 1.58 -15.68 26.24
CA LEU A 227 1.86 -17.10 26.44
C LEU A 227 3.26 -17.33 26.99
N GLY A 228 4.28 -16.66 26.44
CA GLY A 228 5.67 -16.77 26.89
C GLY A 228 5.89 -16.26 28.31
N SER A 229 5.12 -15.25 28.74
CA SER A 229 5.17 -14.71 30.11
C SER A 229 4.32 -15.47 31.12
N GLY A 230 3.62 -16.54 30.71
CA GLY A 230 2.84 -17.36 31.64
C GLY A 230 1.48 -16.77 32.02
N HIS A 231 0.90 -15.89 31.21
CA HIS A 231 -0.36 -15.19 31.50
C HIS A 231 -1.54 -15.68 30.64
N PRO A 232 -2.13 -16.86 30.94
CA PRO A 232 -3.15 -17.48 30.09
C PRO A 232 -4.44 -16.64 29.99
N ARG A 233 -4.81 -15.94 31.07
CA ARG A 233 -6.00 -15.07 31.08
C ARG A 233 -5.83 -13.85 30.19
N ALA A 234 -4.63 -13.26 30.19
CA ALA A 234 -4.32 -12.09 29.37
C ALA A 234 -4.23 -12.46 27.88
N ALA A 235 -3.69 -13.64 27.55
CA ALA A 235 -3.73 -14.19 26.19
C ALA A 235 -5.19 -14.36 25.70
N LYS A 236 -6.03 -15.06 26.47
CA LYS A 236 -7.46 -15.24 26.15
C LYS A 236 -8.20 -13.91 25.97
N TYR A 237 -7.96 -12.96 26.87
CA TYR A 237 -8.59 -11.64 26.80
C TYR A 237 -8.17 -10.87 25.56
N SER A 238 -6.87 -10.88 25.23
CA SER A 238 -6.35 -10.23 24.02
C SER A 238 -7.02 -10.77 22.76
N VAL A 239 -7.17 -12.09 22.66
CA VAL A 239 -7.88 -12.72 21.52
C VAL A 239 -9.33 -12.30 21.47
N PHE A 240 -10.04 -12.37 22.60
CA PHE A 240 -11.46 -12.01 22.65
C PHE A 240 -11.71 -10.56 22.21
N VAL A 241 -10.95 -9.61 22.76
CA VAL A 241 -11.09 -8.18 22.44
C VAL A 241 -10.84 -7.94 20.96
N THR A 242 -9.76 -8.46 20.39
CA THR A 242 -9.42 -8.22 18.99
C THR A 242 -10.40 -8.90 18.01
N VAL A 243 -10.94 -10.07 18.35
CA VAL A 243 -11.99 -10.71 17.53
C VAL A 243 -13.28 -9.87 17.54
N VAL A 244 -13.69 -9.36 18.71
CA VAL A 244 -14.89 -8.51 18.82
C VAL A 244 -14.69 -7.18 18.08
N GLU A 245 -13.54 -6.52 18.27
CA GLU A 245 -13.20 -5.28 17.57
C GLU A 245 -13.22 -5.48 16.05
N SER A 246 -12.58 -6.54 15.55
CA SER A 246 -12.54 -6.81 14.12
C SER A 246 -13.92 -7.15 13.54
N LEU A 247 -14.78 -7.84 14.30
CA LEU A 247 -16.17 -8.06 13.92
C LEU A 247 -16.95 -6.74 13.82
N LEU A 248 -16.77 -5.81 14.77
CA LEU A 248 -17.42 -4.50 14.74
C LEU A 248 -16.97 -3.67 13.52
N ILE A 249 -15.67 -3.68 13.20
CA ILE A 249 -15.13 -3.04 11.99
C ILE A 249 -15.74 -3.67 10.73
N GLY A 250 -15.78 -5.01 10.66
CA GLY A 250 -16.38 -5.73 9.53
C GLY A 250 -17.86 -5.40 9.33
N LEU A 251 -18.65 -5.34 10.40
CA LEU A 251 -20.07 -4.96 10.37
C LEU A 251 -20.26 -3.49 9.94
N MET A 252 -19.39 -2.59 10.42
CA MET A 252 -19.40 -1.19 9.97
C MET A 252 -19.13 -1.10 8.46
N CYS A 253 -18.12 -1.80 7.95
CA CYS A 253 -17.82 -1.87 6.52
C CYS A 253 -19.01 -2.45 5.72
N MET A 254 -19.66 -3.50 6.23
CA MET A 254 -20.85 -4.09 5.62
C MET A 254 -21.97 -3.04 5.44
N VAL A 255 -22.27 -2.27 6.50
CA VAL A 255 -23.29 -1.21 6.46
C VAL A 255 -22.92 -0.14 5.43
N ILE A 256 -21.66 0.29 5.39
CA ILE A 256 -21.19 1.30 4.43
C ILE A 256 -21.35 0.79 3.00
N ILE A 257 -20.99 -0.46 2.73
CA ILE A 257 -21.08 -1.05 1.38
C ILE A 257 -22.53 -1.12 0.90
N ILE A 258 -23.43 -1.59 1.76
CA ILE A 258 -24.85 -1.67 1.41
C ILE A 258 -25.43 -0.26 1.20
N ALA A 259 -25.09 0.70 2.06
CA ALA A 259 -25.57 2.09 1.96
C ALA A 259 -25.09 2.80 0.68
N THR A 260 -23.94 2.39 0.14
CA THR A 260 -23.30 3.05 -1.00
C THR A 260 -23.35 2.25 -2.30
N LYS A 261 -23.98 1.06 -2.28
CA LYS A 261 -23.98 0.07 -3.36
C LYS A 261 -24.26 0.63 -4.76
N ASP A 262 -25.15 1.60 -4.87
CA ASP A 262 -25.60 2.16 -6.16
C ASP A 262 -24.70 3.30 -6.68
N HIS A 263 -23.75 3.78 -5.86
CA HIS A 263 -22.98 4.98 -6.17
C HIS A 263 -21.46 4.73 -6.17
N PHE A 264 -20.95 3.74 -5.46
CA PHE A 264 -19.49 3.56 -5.33
C PHE A 264 -18.82 3.15 -6.65
N ALA A 265 -19.51 2.39 -7.50
CA ALA A 265 -18.97 1.94 -8.78
C ALA A 265 -18.63 3.10 -9.74
N ILE A 266 -19.27 4.25 -9.59
CA ILE A 266 -19.02 5.47 -10.38
C ILE A 266 -17.57 5.94 -10.24
N ILE A 267 -16.92 5.63 -9.11
CA ILE A 267 -15.53 6.01 -8.86
C ILE A 267 -14.56 5.20 -9.72
N PHE A 268 -14.93 3.97 -10.08
CA PHE A 268 -14.06 3.03 -10.81
C PHE A 268 -14.38 2.95 -12.30
N THR A 269 -15.62 3.26 -12.70
CA THR A 269 -16.04 3.10 -14.10
C THR A 269 -17.14 4.08 -14.49
N ASN A 270 -17.03 4.61 -15.70
CA ASN A 270 -18.05 5.44 -16.34
C ASN A 270 -19.12 4.61 -17.09
N SER A 271 -19.03 3.28 -17.07
CA SER A 271 -19.97 2.39 -17.77
C SER A 271 -21.17 2.04 -16.89
N ASP A 272 -22.37 2.50 -17.26
CA ASP A 272 -23.62 2.20 -16.55
C ASP A 272 -23.87 0.69 -16.39
N LYS A 273 -23.48 -0.11 -17.38
CA LYS A 273 -23.59 -1.57 -17.34
C LYS A 273 -22.71 -2.17 -16.25
N MET A 274 -21.48 -1.68 -16.11
CA MET A 274 -20.57 -2.14 -15.05
C MET A 274 -21.03 -1.67 -13.69
N GLN A 275 -21.53 -0.43 -13.57
CA GLN A 275 -22.03 0.10 -12.30
C GLN A 275 -23.20 -0.72 -11.75
N LYS A 276 -24.17 -1.10 -12.62
CA LYS A 276 -25.30 -1.96 -12.22
C LYS A 276 -24.85 -3.35 -11.77
N ALA A 277 -23.93 -3.98 -12.50
CA ALA A 277 -23.39 -5.29 -12.13
C ALA A 277 -22.68 -5.25 -10.77
N VAL A 278 -21.94 -4.18 -10.49
CA VAL A 278 -21.26 -3.97 -9.21
C VAL A 278 -22.24 -3.76 -8.06
N ALA A 279 -23.32 -3.00 -8.30
CA ALA A 279 -24.37 -2.79 -7.30
C ALA A 279 -25.09 -4.10 -6.91
N GLU A 280 -25.29 -5.02 -7.85
CA GLU A 280 -25.82 -6.36 -7.57
C GLU A 280 -24.85 -7.21 -6.73
N LEU A 281 -23.55 -7.11 -7.02
CA LEU A 281 -22.50 -7.81 -6.28
C LEU A 281 -22.22 -7.23 -4.89
N ALA A 282 -22.64 -6.00 -4.63
CA ALA A 282 -22.33 -5.28 -3.39
C ALA A 282 -22.81 -6.01 -2.14
N TYR A 283 -23.95 -6.71 -2.19
CA TYR A 283 -24.42 -7.51 -1.05
C TYR A 283 -23.47 -8.66 -0.72
N LEU A 284 -22.94 -9.31 -1.75
CA LEU A 284 -21.99 -10.41 -1.61
C LEU A 284 -20.64 -9.92 -1.07
N LEU A 285 -20.21 -8.74 -1.54
CA LEU A 285 -19.05 -8.04 -1.03
C LEU A 285 -19.23 -7.65 0.45
N ALA A 286 -20.40 -7.15 0.84
CA ALA A 286 -20.69 -6.75 2.22
C ALA A 286 -20.56 -7.94 3.18
N VAL A 287 -21.07 -9.13 2.81
CA VAL A 287 -20.88 -10.36 3.59
C VAL A 287 -19.40 -10.77 3.64
N THR A 288 -18.70 -10.68 2.51
CA THR A 288 -17.26 -11.00 2.42
C THR A 288 -16.45 -10.16 3.41
N MET A 289 -16.81 -8.89 3.61
CA MET A 289 -16.09 -7.97 4.49
C MET A 289 -16.17 -8.36 5.96
N VAL A 290 -17.33 -8.86 6.40
CA VAL A 290 -17.48 -9.37 7.78
C VAL A 290 -16.63 -10.62 7.98
N LEU A 291 -16.58 -11.52 7.01
CA LEU A 291 -15.79 -12.75 7.12
C LEU A 291 -14.29 -12.47 7.06
N ASN A 292 -13.87 -11.58 6.17
CA ASN A 292 -12.46 -11.24 5.97
C ASN A 292 -11.90 -10.35 7.07
N SER A 293 -12.74 -9.70 7.89
CA SER A 293 -12.24 -9.00 9.07
C SER A 293 -11.73 -9.97 10.15
N ILE A 294 -12.43 -11.09 10.36
CA ILE A 294 -12.12 -12.04 11.44
C ILE A 294 -10.92 -12.93 11.08
N GLN A 295 -10.79 -13.34 9.81
CA GLN A 295 -9.80 -14.34 9.40
C GLN A 295 -8.34 -13.96 9.72
N PRO A 296 -7.88 -12.71 9.47
CA PRO A 296 -6.51 -12.31 9.79
C PRO A 296 -6.26 -12.28 11.29
N VAL A 297 -7.26 -11.96 12.12
CA VAL A 297 -7.14 -12.03 13.59
C VAL A 297 -6.87 -13.47 14.01
N ILE A 298 -7.69 -14.42 13.56
CA ILE A 298 -7.51 -15.82 13.97
C ILE A 298 -6.20 -16.38 13.42
N SER A 299 -5.79 -15.99 12.20
CA SER A 299 -4.48 -16.34 11.65
C SER A 299 -3.33 -15.79 12.49
N GLY A 300 -3.44 -14.55 12.98
CA GLY A 300 -2.46 -13.96 13.90
C GLY A 300 -2.40 -14.70 15.24
N VAL A 301 -3.54 -15.08 15.81
CA VAL A 301 -3.61 -15.93 17.01
C VAL A 301 -2.98 -17.30 16.76
N ALA A 302 -3.18 -17.86 15.55
CA ALA A 302 -2.61 -19.13 15.11
C ALA A 302 -1.08 -19.10 15.11
N ILE A 303 -0.51 -18.05 14.53
CA ILE A 303 0.93 -17.83 14.50
C ILE A 303 1.45 -17.56 15.92
N GLY A 304 0.75 -16.71 16.67
CA GLY A 304 1.15 -16.32 18.02
C GLY A 304 1.16 -17.48 19.03
N GLY A 305 0.22 -18.40 18.89
CA GLY A 305 0.11 -19.62 19.71
C GLY A 305 0.91 -20.83 19.20
N GLY A 306 1.43 -20.79 17.97
CA GLY A 306 2.20 -21.88 17.37
C GLY A 306 1.37 -23.02 16.75
N TRP A 307 0.13 -22.75 16.37
CA TRP A 307 -0.85 -23.71 15.86
C TRP A 307 -1.25 -23.45 14.40
N GLN A 308 -0.42 -22.69 13.66
CA GLN A 308 -0.61 -22.35 12.25
C GLN A 308 -0.78 -23.57 11.32
N GLY A 309 -0.19 -24.72 11.68
CA GLY A 309 -0.34 -25.96 10.91
C GLY A 309 -1.79 -26.47 10.90
N LEU A 310 -2.46 -26.49 12.05
CA LEU A 310 -3.87 -26.88 12.16
C LEU A 310 -4.75 -25.95 11.31
N VAL A 311 -4.51 -24.64 11.41
CA VAL A 311 -5.25 -23.63 10.64
C VAL A 311 -5.06 -23.81 9.13
N ALA A 312 -3.84 -24.16 8.67
CA ALA A 312 -3.57 -24.44 7.27
C ALA A 312 -4.39 -25.65 6.75
N TYR A 313 -4.48 -26.74 7.51
CA TYR A 313 -5.30 -27.91 7.14
C TYR A 313 -6.80 -27.58 7.07
N ILE A 314 -7.30 -26.80 8.02
CA ILE A 314 -8.69 -26.34 8.03
C ILE A 314 -8.97 -25.48 6.80
N ASN A 315 -8.08 -24.52 6.49
CA ASN A 315 -8.20 -23.67 5.31
C ASN A 315 -8.21 -24.50 4.00
N LEU A 316 -7.27 -25.44 3.85
CA LEU A 316 -7.20 -26.31 2.68
C LEU A 316 -8.53 -27.07 2.48
N THR A 317 -9.08 -27.61 3.56
CA THR A 317 -10.32 -28.40 3.51
C THR A 317 -11.52 -27.52 3.19
N CYS A 318 -11.74 -26.45 3.96
CA CYS A 318 -12.93 -25.62 3.82
C CYS A 318 -12.95 -24.85 2.50
N TYR A 319 -11.80 -24.31 2.08
CA TYR A 319 -11.72 -23.52 0.87
C TYR A 319 -11.63 -24.39 -0.39
N TYR A 320 -10.67 -25.33 -0.44
CA TYR A 320 -10.40 -26.07 -1.68
C TYR A 320 -11.23 -27.34 -1.84
N VAL A 321 -11.53 -28.06 -0.75
CA VAL A 321 -12.30 -29.31 -0.83
C VAL A 321 -13.80 -29.05 -0.82
N ILE A 322 -14.27 -27.98 -0.17
CA ILE A 322 -15.69 -27.68 -0.03
C ILE A 322 -16.09 -26.45 -0.85
N GLY A 323 -15.48 -25.29 -0.57
CA GLY A 323 -15.86 -24.01 -1.16
C GLY A 323 -15.72 -23.96 -2.69
N LEU A 324 -14.57 -24.38 -3.22
CA LEU A 324 -14.30 -24.39 -4.66
C LEU A 324 -15.24 -25.33 -5.44
N PRO A 325 -15.45 -26.60 -5.05
CA PRO A 325 -16.43 -27.46 -5.75
C PRO A 325 -17.86 -26.91 -5.73
N ILE A 326 -18.32 -26.37 -4.59
CA ILE A 326 -19.63 -25.71 -4.51
C ILE A 326 -19.67 -24.51 -5.45
N GLY A 327 -18.62 -23.68 -5.45
CA GLY A 327 -18.51 -22.51 -6.33
C GLY A 327 -18.51 -22.89 -7.81
N PHE A 328 -17.82 -23.96 -8.18
CA PHE A 328 -17.80 -24.49 -9.54
C PHE A 328 -19.19 -24.97 -9.96
N VAL A 329 -19.88 -25.74 -9.11
CA VAL A 329 -21.24 -26.22 -9.40
C VAL A 329 -22.20 -25.03 -9.52
N LEU A 330 -22.20 -24.10 -8.57
CA LEU A 330 -23.06 -22.92 -8.62
C LEU A 330 -22.73 -22.03 -9.81
N GLY A 331 -21.47 -21.84 -10.15
CA GLY A 331 -21.08 -20.93 -11.22
C GLY A 331 -21.34 -21.46 -12.62
N TYR A 332 -21.15 -22.76 -12.86
CA TYR A 332 -21.24 -23.33 -14.21
C TYR A 332 -22.52 -24.13 -14.47
N LYS A 333 -23.15 -24.73 -13.44
CA LYS A 333 -24.39 -25.50 -13.62
C LYS A 333 -25.66 -24.70 -13.35
N THR A 334 -25.54 -23.50 -12.79
CA THR A 334 -26.69 -22.61 -12.57
C THR A 334 -26.50 -21.31 -13.37
N ASN A 335 -27.54 -20.49 -13.44
CA ASN A 335 -27.49 -19.18 -14.11
C ASN A 335 -26.76 -18.09 -13.30
N LEU A 336 -26.09 -18.45 -12.19
CA LEU A 336 -25.44 -17.51 -11.28
C LEU A 336 -24.04 -17.09 -11.75
N GLY A 337 -23.38 -17.83 -12.65
CA GLY A 337 -22.08 -17.45 -13.21
C GLY A 337 -21.05 -17.10 -12.12
N VAL A 338 -20.46 -15.91 -12.21
CA VAL A 338 -19.44 -15.43 -11.26
C VAL A 338 -19.99 -15.28 -9.83
N GLN A 339 -21.26 -14.90 -9.67
CA GLN A 339 -21.91 -14.83 -8.35
C GLN A 339 -21.93 -16.22 -7.69
N GLY A 340 -22.20 -17.26 -8.48
CA GLY A 340 -22.19 -18.64 -8.01
C GLY A 340 -20.82 -19.07 -7.49
N ILE A 341 -19.75 -18.74 -8.21
CA ILE A 341 -18.37 -19.03 -7.79
C ILE A 341 -18.04 -18.31 -6.47
N TRP A 342 -18.36 -17.02 -6.39
CA TRP A 342 -18.07 -16.21 -5.21
C TRP A 342 -18.89 -16.66 -3.98
N MET A 343 -20.15 -17.06 -4.15
CA MET A 343 -20.93 -17.67 -3.08
C MET A 343 -20.31 -18.95 -2.53
N GLY A 344 -19.78 -19.82 -3.40
CA GLY A 344 -19.08 -21.03 -2.97
C GLY A 344 -17.82 -20.73 -2.16
N MET A 345 -17.02 -19.74 -2.59
CA MET A 345 -15.83 -19.30 -1.84
C MET A 345 -16.21 -18.71 -0.48
N ILE A 346 -17.24 -17.86 -0.43
CA ILE A 346 -17.77 -17.31 0.84
C ILE A 346 -18.24 -18.41 1.77
N PHE A 347 -18.89 -19.44 1.25
CA PHE A 347 -19.33 -20.57 2.06
C PHE A 347 -18.13 -21.33 2.68
N GLY A 348 -17.08 -21.60 1.90
CA GLY A 348 -15.85 -22.21 2.41
C GLY A 348 -15.19 -21.34 3.50
N THR A 349 -15.05 -20.04 3.23
CA THR A 349 -14.54 -19.04 4.17
C THR A 349 -15.38 -18.96 5.45
N PHE A 350 -16.71 -18.98 5.34
CA PHE A 350 -17.64 -18.97 6.47
C PHE A 350 -17.46 -20.21 7.34
N LEU A 351 -17.45 -21.40 6.72
CA LEU A 351 -17.26 -22.67 7.41
C LEU A 351 -15.94 -22.70 8.17
N GLN A 352 -14.84 -22.29 7.51
CA GLN A 352 -13.53 -22.13 8.13
C GLN A 352 -13.59 -21.20 9.35
N THR A 353 -14.18 -20.01 9.19
CA THR A 353 -14.26 -19.02 10.28
C THR A 353 -15.04 -19.58 11.48
N VAL A 354 -16.15 -20.28 11.25
CA VAL A 354 -16.92 -20.92 12.33
C VAL A 354 -16.10 -21.98 13.06
N ILE A 355 -15.43 -22.87 12.32
CA ILE A 355 -14.59 -23.93 12.91
C ILE A 355 -13.47 -23.30 13.75
N LEU A 356 -12.79 -22.28 13.23
CA LEU A 356 -11.71 -21.60 13.91
C LEU A 356 -12.17 -20.85 15.16
N LEU A 357 -13.34 -20.19 15.12
CA LEU A 357 -13.93 -19.55 16.30
C LEU A 357 -14.28 -20.57 17.39
N ILE A 358 -14.82 -21.74 17.02
CA ILE A 358 -15.10 -22.83 17.96
C ILE A 358 -13.81 -23.34 18.60
N ILE A 359 -12.77 -23.52 17.79
CA ILE A 359 -11.45 -23.96 18.25
C ILE A 359 -10.91 -22.95 19.28
N VAL A 360 -10.86 -21.66 18.94
CA VAL A 360 -10.41 -20.58 19.84
C VAL A 360 -11.23 -20.52 21.13
N TRP A 361 -12.54 -20.70 21.03
CA TRP A 361 -13.43 -20.70 22.19
C TRP A 361 -13.18 -21.90 23.12
N ARG A 362 -12.82 -23.06 22.56
CA ARG A 362 -12.51 -24.30 23.32
C ARG A 362 -11.06 -24.41 23.76
N THR A 363 -10.14 -23.56 23.29
CA THR A 363 -8.73 -23.59 23.66
C THR A 363 -8.54 -23.48 25.17
N ASN A 364 -7.83 -24.44 25.76
CA ASN A 364 -7.37 -24.35 27.14
C ASN A 364 -6.08 -23.52 27.20
N TRP A 365 -6.24 -22.23 27.47
CA TRP A 365 -5.13 -21.29 27.52
C TRP A 365 -4.05 -21.62 28.56
N ASN A 366 -4.38 -22.39 29.62
CA ASN A 366 -3.39 -22.85 30.58
C ASN A 366 -2.47 -23.92 29.97
N GLU A 367 -3.02 -24.83 29.15
CA GLU A 367 -2.23 -25.82 28.42
C GLU A 367 -1.37 -25.15 27.35
N GLU A 368 -1.88 -24.15 26.64
CA GLU A 368 -1.10 -23.39 25.66
C GLU A 368 0.10 -22.67 26.29
N VAL A 369 -0.07 -22.11 27.49
CA VAL A 369 1.04 -21.55 28.28
C VAL A 369 2.06 -22.64 28.63
N ALA A 370 1.61 -23.79 29.13
CA ALA A 370 2.51 -24.89 29.49
C ALA A 370 3.32 -25.36 28.28
N GLN A 371 2.68 -25.50 27.11
CA GLN A 371 3.34 -25.84 25.86
C GLN A 371 4.31 -24.75 25.40
N ALA A 372 3.95 -23.46 25.53
CA ALA A 372 4.84 -22.35 25.20
C ALA A 372 6.09 -22.36 26.09
N SER A 373 5.95 -22.57 27.40
CA SER A 373 7.07 -22.72 28.33
C SER A 373 7.94 -23.92 27.98
N GLU A 374 7.36 -25.06 27.61
CA GLU A 374 8.12 -26.23 27.17
C GLU A 374 8.90 -25.95 25.87
N ARG A 375 8.28 -25.27 24.90
CA ARG A 375 8.96 -24.81 23.68
C ARG A 375 10.14 -23.90 24.02
N MET A 376 9.96 -22.93 24.91
CA MET A 376 11.07 -22.06 25.32
C MET A 376 12.18 -22.84 26.03
N ARG A 377 11.87 -23.81 26.90
CA ARG A 377 12.88 -24.65 27.55
C ARG A 377 13.70 -25.47 26.55
N LYS A 378 13.03 -26.01 25.53
CA LYS A 378 13.68 -26.86 24.52
C LYS A 378 14.59 -26.06 23.57
N TRP A 379 14.24 -24.82 23.26
CA TRP A 379 14.90 -24.01 22.22
C TRP A 379 15.64 -22.78 22.75
N GLY A 380 15.48 -22.42 24.02
CA GLY A 380 16.04 -21.22 24.64
C GLY A 380 17.47 -21.37 25.17
N GLY A 381 18.03 -22.59 25.14
CA GLY A 381 19.33 -22.89 25.76
C GLY A 381 19.28 -22.92 27.29
N GLU A 382 20.24 -23.58 27.93
CA GLU A 382 20.42 -23.47 29.39
C GLU A 382 20.89 -22.05 29.70
N THR A 383 20.17 -21.36 30.58
CA THR A 383 20.69 -20.13 31.19
C THR A 383 21.95 -20.49 31.96
N VAL A 384 23.10 -20.10 31.43
CA VAL A 384 24.36 -20.13 32.17
C VAL A 384 24.24 -19.03 33.22
N ASP A 385 23.79 -19.43 34.41
CA ASP A 385 23.84 -18.58 35.60
C ASP A 385 25.33 -18.31 35.90
N TYR A 386 25.74 -17.04 35.80
CA TYR A 386 27.09 -16.57 36.14
C TYR A 386 27.27 -16.33 37.62
#